data_AF-A0A970CEB6-F1
#
_entry.id   AF-A0A970CEB6-F1
#
_cell.length_a   1.000
_cell.length_b   1.000
_cell.length_c   1.000
_cell.angle_alpha   90.00
_cell.angle_beta   90.00
_cell.angle_gamma   90.00
#
_symmetry.space_group_name_H-M   'P 1'
#
loop_
_entity.id
_entity.type
_entity.pdbx_description
1 polymer ?
#
loop_
_entity_poly.entity_id
_entity_poly.type
_entity_poly.pdbx_seq_one_letter_code
_entity_poly.pdbx_strand_id
1 'polypeptide(L)'
;MDGFGGNGAKAYKCSNCGAVVTSSDRLLAINGTNRHHFINPMGLHCEFYTFASCPGALPLGAPTEAYTWFPGYDWCLALCLHCREHLGWQYVAASRKERPSEFWGLLVPHLQII
;
A
#
# COMPACT_ATOMS: atom_id res chain seq x y z
N MET A 1 -19.44 -19.03 3.45
CA MET A 1 -20.06 -18.07 4.38
C MET A 1 -18.96 -17.63 5.31
N ASP A 2 -18.38 -16.45 5.10
CA ASP A 2 -17.60 -15.74 6.11
C ASP A 2 -17.84 -14.25 5.82
N GLY A 3 -18.63 -13.64 6.70
CA GLY A 3 -19.20 -12.32 6.52
C GLY A 3 -18.13 -11.23 6.57
N PHE A 4 -18.11 -10.39 5.54
CA PHE A 4 -17.56 -9.04 5.65
C PHE A 4 -18.49 -8.23 6.55
N GLY A 5 -18.06 -8.01 7.79
CA GLY A 5 -18.83 -7.34 8.83
C GLY A 5 -19.21 -5.90 8.46
N GLY A 6 -20.52 -5.63 8.44
CA GLY A 6 -21.20 -4.77 9.43
C GLY A 6 -20.80 -3.31 9.66
N ASN A 7 -19.77 -2.72 9.03
CA ASN A 7 -19.34 -1.34 9.29
C ASN A 7 -19.42 -0.38 8.09
N GLY A 8 -19.83 -0.85 6.91
CA GLY A 8 -19.94 -0.04 5.70
C GLY A 8 -18.59 0.37 5.07
N ALA A 9 -17.47 -0.19 5.54
CA ALA A 9 -16.16 0.06 4.94
C ALA A 9 -16.06 -0.61 3.57
N LYS A 10 -15.52 0.12 2.59
CA LYS A 10 -15.28 -0.39 1.23
C LYS A 10 -14.09 -1.33 1.23
N ALA A 11 -14.16 -2.43 0.49
CA ALA A 11 -13.04 -3.36 0.37
C ALA A 11 -12.19 -2.99 -0.85
N TYR A 12 -10.86 -3.07 -0.68
CA TYR A 12 -9.89 -2.96 -1.76
C TYR A 12 -9.41 -4.36 -2.11
N LYS A 13 -9.69 -4.79 -3.33
CA LYS A 13 -9.33 -6.10 -3.88
C LYS A 13 -8.20 -5.95 -4.90
N CYS A 14 -7.37 -6.97 -5.04
CA CYS A 14 -6.41 -7.06 -6.14
C CYS A 14 -7.18 -7.09 -7.46
N SER A 15 -6.88 -6.18 -8.40
CA SER A 15 -7.58 -6.13 -9.68
C SER A 15 -7.31 -7.34 -10.58
N ASN A 16 -6.18 -8.03 -10.37
CA ASN A 16 -5.81 -9.22 -11.13
C ASN A 16 -6.56 -10.48 -10.68
N CYS A 17 -6.65 -10.76 -9.37
CA CYS A 17 -7.24 -12.01 -8.86
C CYS A 17 -8.51 -11.86 -8.02
N GLY A 18 -8.93 -10.63 -7.69
CA GLY A 18 -10.11 -10.37 -6.88
C GLY A 18 -9.97 -10.66 -5.38
N ALA A 19 -8.82 -11.14 -4.90
CA ALA A 19 -8.56 -11.34 -3.48
C ALA A 19 -8.58 -10.02 -2.72
N VAL A 20 -9.14 -10.02 -1.50
CA VAL A 20 -9.15 -8.82 -0.64
C VAL A 20 -7.74 -8.50 -0.17
N VAL A 21 -7.34 -7.24 -0.33
CA VAL A 21 -6.02 -6.72 0.08
C VAL A 21 -6.13 -5.95 1.39
N THR A 22 -7.10 -5.05 1.48
CA THR A 22 -7.37 -4.21 2.66
C THR A 22 -8.77 -3.57 2.57
N SER A 23 -9.07 -2.63 3.45
CA SER A 23 -10.37 -1.94 3.54
C SER A 23 -10.21 -0.44 3.82
N SER A 24 -11.25 0.34 3.55
CA SER A 24 -11.21 1.81 3.64
C SER A 24 -10.99 2.36 5.05
N ASP A 25 -11.32 1.60 6.08
CA ASP A 25 -10.99 1.92 7.48
C ASP A 25 -9.49 1.86 7.78
N ARG A 26 -8.69 1.29 6.88
CA ARG A 26 -7.22 1.27 6.97
C ARG A 26 -6.55 2.41 6.22
N LEU A 27 -7.29 3.25 5.50
CA LEU A 27 -6.70 4.43 4.83
C LEU A 27 -5.96 5.29 5.86
N LEU A 28 -4.75 5.68 5.50
CA LEU A 28 -3.86 6.44 6.37
C LEU A 28 -3.39 7.68 5.64
N ALA A 29 -3.58 8.85 6.24
CA ALA A 29 -3.01 10.08 5.70
C ALA A 29 -1.53 10.18 6.06
N ILE A 30 -0.66 10.27 5.05
CA ILE A 30 0.75 10.61 5.19
C ILE A 30 0.95 12.00 4.58
N ASN A 31 1.58 12.92 5.33
CA ASN A 31 1.75 14.31 4.91
C ASN A 31 0.43 15.01 4.48
N GLY A 32 -0.66 14.71 5.20
CA GLY A 32 -1.96 15.39 5.04
C GLY A 32 -2.88 14.81 3.97
N THR A 33 -2.49 13.75 3.25
CA THR A 33 -3.34 13.07 2.25
C THR A 33 -3.15 11.55 2.31
N ASN A 34 -4.14 10.78 1.86
CA ASN A 34 -4.04 9.33 1.71
C ASN A 34 -3.95 8.88 0.24
N ARG A 35 -3.91 9.83 -0.71
CA ARG A 35 -3.79 9.59 -2.14
C ARG A 35 -2.64 10.44 -2.65
N HIS A 36 -1.69 9.80 -3.31
CA HIS A 36 -0.45 10.41 -3.76
C HIS A 36 -0.26 10.19 -5.26
N HIS A 37 0.46 11.12 -5.89
CA HIS A 37 0.88 11.07 -7.28
C HIS A 37 2.35 11.41 -7.35
N PHE A 38 3.16 10.45 -7.77
CA PHE A 38 4.60 10.64 -7.96
C PHE A 38 5.04 10.11 -9.32
N ILE A 39 6.29 10.38 -9.69
CA ILE A 39 6.92 9.82 -10.89
C ILE A 39 8.13 9.02 -10.43
N ASN A 40 8.24 7.76 -10.85
CA ASN A 40 9.39 6.94 -10.50
C ASN A 40 10.63 7.33 -11.37
N PRO A 41 11.84 6.85 -11.05
CA PRO A 41 13.05 7.16 -11.82
C PRO A 41 12.99 6.77 -13.31
N MET A 42 12.08 5.88 -13.70
CA MET A 42 11.86 5.48 -15.10
C MET A 42 10.84 6.38 -15.83
N GLY A 43 10.31 7.42 -15.18
CA GLY A 43 9.33 8.32 -15.76
C GLY A 43 7.88 7.83 -15.69
N LEU A 44 7.59 6.76 -14.94
CA LEU A 44 6.24 6.23 -14.80
C LEU A 44 5.46 6.99 -13.72
N HIS A 45 4.24 7.41 -14.05
CA HIS A 45 3.33 8.00 -13.08
C HIS A 45 2.79 6.92 -12.14
N CYS A 46 2.94 7.16 -10.85
CA CYS A 46 2.49 6.27 -9.79
C CYS A 46 1.43 6.99 -8.97
N GLU A 47 0.18 6.60 -9.18
CA GLU A 47 -0.95 6.99 -8.36
C GLU A 47 -1.30 5.87 -7.39
N PHE A 48 -1.32 6.15 -6.09
CA PHE A 48 -1.60 5.14 -5.07
C PHE A 48 -2.29 5.71 -3.84
N TYR A 49 -2.96 4.82 -3.11
CA TYR A 49 -3.48 5.08 -1.77
C TYR A 49 -2.51 4.61 -0.70
N THR A 50 -2.48 5.29 0.44
CA THR A 50 -1.73 4.85 1.62
C THR A 50 -2.64 4.22 2.67
N PHE A 51 -2.18 3.10 3.24
CA PHE A 51 -2.90 2.33 4.25
C PHE A 51 -2.01 2.01 5.45
N ALA A 52 -2.61 1.98 6.64
CA ALA A 52 -1.95 1.57 7.88
C ALA A 52 -1.69 0.06 7.93
N SER A 53 -2.47 -0.76 7.20
CA SER A 53 -2.29 -2.22 7.15
C SER A 53 -2.90 -2.81 5.88
N CYS A 54 -2.23 -3.81 5.31
CA CYS A 54 -2.66 -4.55 4.12
C CYS A 54 -2.45 -6.06 4.30
N PRO A 55 -3.34 -6.77 5.03
CA PRO A 55 -3.17 -8.19 5.33
C PRO A 55 -3.18 -9.10 4.09
N GLY A 56 -3.74 -8.66 2.97
CA GLY A 56 -3.69 -9.37 1.69
C GLY A 56 -2.48 -9.00 0.81
N ALA A 57 -1.50 -8.27 1.34
CA ALA A 57 -0.24 -7.96 0.67
C ALA A 57 0.96 -8.59 1.42
N LEU A 58 2.02 -8.91 0.68
CA LEU A 58 3.27 -9.44 1.21
C LEU A 58 4.44 -8.56 0.74
N PRO A 59 5.37 -8.16 1.63
CA PRO A 59 6.57 -7.47 1.22
C PRO A 59 7.57 -8.42 0.55
N LEU A 60 8.28 -7.92 -0.46
CA LEU A 60 9.29 -8.66 -1.21
C LEU A 60 10.62 -7.89 -1.23
N GLY A 61 11.66 -8.54 -0.71
CA GLY A 61 13.03 -8.04 -0.72
C GLY A 61 13.40 -7.27 0.54
N ALA A 62 14.66 -6.83 0.60
CA ALA A 62 15.14 -5.94 1.66
C ALA A 62 14.67 -4.50 1.38
N PRO A 63 14.14 -3.78 2.38
CA PRO A 63 13.80 -2.37 2.24
C PRO A 63 15.02 -1.51 1.89
N THR A 64 14.80 -0.44 1.13
CA THR A 64 15.83 0.52 0.70
C THR A 64 15.30 1.95 0.70
N GLU A 65 16.16 2.93 1.01
CA GLU A 65 15.82 4.35 0.90
C GLU A 65 15.94 4.87 -0.54
N ALA A 66 16.53 4.08 -1.45
CA ALA A 66 16.82 4.51 -2.81
C ALA A 66 15.55 5.02 -3.52
N TYR A 67 15.54 6.31 -3.88
CA TYR A 67 14.40 6.98 -4.53
C TYR A 67 13.08 6.92 -3.75
N THR A 68 13.14 6.85 -2.42
CA THR A 68 11.95 6.94 -1.59
C THR A 68 11.20 8.25 -1.83
N TRP A 69 9.87 8.19 -1.91
CA TRP A 69 9.03 9.39 -1.95
C TRP A 69 8.70 9.93 -0.56
N PHE A 70 9.01 9.16 0.49
CA PHE A 70 8.73 9.51 1.88
C PHE A 70 10.05 9.53 2.66
N PRO A 71 10.70 10.69 2.79
CA PRO A 71 11.96 10.82 3.54
C PRO A 71 11.83 10.24 4.96
N GLY A 72 12.84 9.49 5.40
CA GLY A 72 12.80 8.75 6.67
C GLY A 72 12.14 7.38 6.60
N TYR A 73 11.73 6.93 5.40
CA TYR A 73 11.21 5.58 5.17
C TYR A 73 11.98 4.85 4.08
N ASP A 74 12.38 3.63 4.40
CA ASP A 74 12.80 2.63 3.44
C ASP A 74 11.57 1.98 2.81
N TRP A 75 11.70 1.46 1.59
CA TRP A 75 10.63 0.77 0.91
C TRP A 75 11.07 -0.56 0.28
N CYS A 76 10.13 -1.50 0.20
CA CYS A 76 10.25 -2.70 -0.63
C CYS A 76 8.94 -2.94 -1.41
N LEU A 77 8.97 -3.85 -2.37
CA LEU A 77 7.79 -4.16 -3.18
C LEU A 77 6.70 -4.82 -2.30
N ALA A 78 5.45 -4.45 -2.50
CA ALA A 78 4.29 -5.13 -1.96
C ALA A 78 3.62 -5.95 -3.05
N LEU A 79 3.56 -7.26 -2.86
CA LEU A 79 2.91 -8.20 -3.77
C LEU A 79 1.55 -8.64 -3.23
N CYS A 80 0.61 -8.98 -4.11
CA CYS A 80 -0.60 -9.66 -3.70
C CYS A 80 -0.23 -11.00 -3.05
N LEU A 81 -0.78 -11.24 -1.85
CA LEU A 81 -0.53 -12.48 -1.12
C LEU A 81 -0.97 -13.72 -1.91
N HIS A 82 -2.01 -13.59 -2.74
CA HIS A 82 -2.58 -14.71 -3.51
C HIS A 82 -1.90 -14.91 -4.87
N CYS A 83 -1.85 -13.88 -5.73
CA CYS A 83 -1.39 -14.04 -7.11
C CYS A 83 -0.01 -13.46 -7.40
N ARG A 84 0.65 -12.87 -6.39
CA ARG A 84 1.99 -12.24 -6.51
C ARG A 84 2.06 -11.03 -7.45
N GLU A 85 0.92 -10.54 -7.95
CA GLU A 85 0.83 -9.26 -8.67
C GLU A 85 1.50 -8.16 -7.85
N HIS A 86 2.31 -7.32 -8.48
CA HIS A 86 2.88 -6.16 -7.79
C HIS A 86 1.76 -5.18 -7.47
N LEU A 87 1.46 -4.93 -6.20
CA LEU A 87 0.39 -4.01 -5.81
C LEU A 87 0.90 -2.61 -5.47
N GLY A 88 2.21 -2.43 -5.23
CA GLY A 88 2.82 -1.18 -4.82
C GLY A 88 3.97 -1.44 -3.84
N TRP A 89 4.01 -0.74 -2.72
CA TRP A 89 5.15 -0.74 -1.81
C TRP A 89 4.76 -0.85 -0.33
N GLN A 90 5.59 -1.51 0.47
CA GLN A 90 5.61 -1.33 1.92
C GLN A 90 6.68 -0.30 2.26
N TYR A 91 6.35 0.67 3.11
CA TYR A 91 7.27 1.63 3.68
C TYR A 91 7.52 1.30 5.15
N VAL A 92 8.78 1.31 5.58
CA VAL A 92 9.21 1.01 6.94
C VAL A 92 10.07 2.17 7.44
N ALA A 93 9.80 2.64 8.65
CA ALA A 93 10.53 3.75 9.24
C ALA A 93 12.03 3.41 9.37
N ALA A 94 12.89 4.28 8.82
CA ALA A 94 14.35 4.12 8.88
C ALA A 94 14.90 4.36 10.30
N SER A 95 14.13 5.01 11.19
CA SER A 95 14.48 5.16 12.59
C SER A 95 13.25 5.07 13.52
N ARG A 96 13.49 5.04 14.82
CA ARG A 96 12.43 5.02 15.84
C ARG A 96 11.72 6.37 16.01
N LYS A 97 12.15 7.42 15.33
CA LYS A 97 11.54 8.77 15.43
C LYS A 97 10.34 8.92 14.49
N GLU A 98 10.38 8.27 13.33
CA GLU A 98 9.35 8.38 12.31
C GLU A 98 8.08 7.64 12.75
N ARG A 99 6.93 8.24 12.42
CA ARG A 99 5.61 7.68 12.68
C ARG A 99 4.74 7.82 11.43
N PRO A 100 3.98 6.77 11.05
CA PRO A 100 3.94 5.43 11.65
C PRO A 100 5.26 4.64 11.51
N SER A 101 5.41 3.51 12.21
CA SER A 101 6.60 2.65 12.04
C SER A 101 6.63 1.93 10.69
N GLU A 102 5.45 1.73 10.10
CA GLU A 102 5.28 1.20 8.74
C GLU A 102 3.95 1.66 8.17
N PHE A 103 3.85 1.66 6.84
CA PHE A 103 2.61 1.83 6.11
C PHE A 103 2.75 1.24 4.70
N TRP A 104 1.68 1.27 3.93
CA TRP A 104 1.61 0.63 2.62
C TRP A 104 1.13 1.64 1.59
N GLY A 105 1.78 1.72 0.42
CA GLY A 105 1.32 2.50 -0.72
C GLY A 105 0.90 1.56 -1.85
N LEU A 106 -0.39 1.48 -2.14
CA LEU A 106 -0.93 0.54 -3.15
C LEU A 106 -1.49 1.28 -4.38
N LEU A 107 -0.98 0.89 -5.55
CA LEU A 107 -1.29 1.48 -6.85
C LEU A 107 -2.78 1.39 -7.17
N VAL A 108 -3.38 2.52 -7.53
CA VAL A 108 -4.79 2.62 -7.89
C VAL A 108 -5.17 1.66 -9.03
N PRO A 109 -4.39 1.55 -10.13
CA PRO A 109 -4.72 0.62 -11.22
C PRO A 109 -4.71 -0.86 -10.80
N HIS A 110 -4.04 -1.19 -9.70
CA HIS A 110 -3.88 -2.58 -9.23
C HIS A 110 -4.92 -2.96 -8.16
N LEU A 111 -5.85 -2.04 -7.88
CA LEU A 111 -6.92 -2.20 -6.92
C LEU A 111 -8.31 -2.03 -7.55
N GLN A 112 -9.24 -2.87 -7.12
CA GLN A 112 -10.67 -2.71 -7.35
C GLN A 112 -11.36 -2.37 -6.02
N ILE A 113 -12.13 -1.28 -6.01
CA ILE A 113 -12.91 -0.85 -4.84
C ILE A 113 -14.33 -1.40 -4.97
N ILE A 114 -14.81 -2.07 -3.94
CA ILE A 114 -16.19 -2.59 -3.86
C ILE A 114 -16.91 -2.12 -2.60
#